data_AF-A0A7X7F321-F1
#
_entry.id   AF-A0A7X7F321-F1
#
_cell.length_a   1.000
_cell.length_b   1.000
_cell.length_c   1.000
_cell.angle_alpha   90.00
_cell.angle_beta   90.00
_cell.angle_gamma   90.00
#
_symmetry.space_group_name_H-M   'P 1'
#
loop_
_entity.id
_entity.type
_entity.pdbx_description
1 polymer ?
#
loop_
_entity_poly.entity_id
_entity_poly.type
_entity_poly.pdbx_seq_one_letter_code
_entity_poly.pdbx_strand_id
1 'polypeptide(L)'
;YDEMVARYGEDNARFLQEQLTDLTHNYGQVTFIETGIEPDGRFERQARDEAAERGWKFEKLRGNLVLLERLVDGPWSEEDFLTVQPHHRIAASFDERIVKSCPPPMPGDCPL
;
A
#
# COMPACT_ATOMS: atom_id res chain seq x y z
N TYR A 1 23.28 3.40 9.45
CA TYR A 1 24.19 2.24 9.57
C TYR A 1 24.58 2.02 11.03
N ASP A 2 25.25 2.97 11.69
CA ASP A 2 25.71 2.84 13.09
C ASP A 2 24.59 2.51 14.10
N GLU A 3 23.39 3.08 13.90
CA GLU A 3 22.22 2.80 14.75
C GLU A 3 21.67 1.36 14.54
N MET A 4 21.80 0.81 13.32
CA MET A 4 21.42 -0.57 13.02
C MET A 4 22.48 -1.56 13.52
N VAL A 5 23.77 -1.19 13.45
CA VAL A 5 24.88 -1.97 14.02
C VAL A 5 24.74 -2.10 15.53
N ALA A 6 24.40 -1.01 16.23
CA ALA A 6 24.16 -1.03 17.68
C ALA A 6 22.98 -1.93 18.08
N ARG A 7 21.96 -2.05 17.21
CA ARG A 7 20.73 -2.79 17.51
C ARG A 7 20.77 -4.26 17.09
N TYR A 8 21.49 -4.58 16.02
CA TYR A 8 21.45 -5.90 15.39
C TYR A 8 22.81 -6.58 15.26
N GLY A 9 23.91 -5.89 15.59
CA GLY A 9 25.27 -6.35 15.32
C GLY A 9 25.70 -6.08 13.87
N GLU A 10 27.02 -5.98 13.65
CA GLU A 10 27.60 -5.55 12.38
C GLU A 10 27.22 -6.45 11.19
N ASP A 11 27.28 -7.77 11.38
CA ASP A 11 26.95 -8.74 10.32
C ASP A 11 25.47 -8.70 9.92
N ASN A 12 24.59 -8.58 10.91
CA ASN A 12 23.15 -8.52 10.67
C ASN A 12 22.73 -7.17 10.07
N ALA A 13 23.35 -6.07 10.51
CA ALA A 13 23.13 -4.75 9.92
C ALA A 13 23.56 -4.70 8.45
N ARG A 14 24.71 -5.31 8.11
CA ARG A 14 25.18 -5.45 6.73
C ARG A 14 24.24 -6.29 5.88
N PHE A 15 23.82 -7.46 6.38
CA PHE A 15 22.87 -8.32 5.66
C PHE A 15 21.54 -7.61 5.40
N LEU A 16 20.98 -6.93 6.41
CA LEU A 16 19.74 -6.15 6.25
C LEU A 16 19.92 -4.98 5.28
N GLN A 17 21.06 -4.29 5.34
CA GLN A 17 21.40 -3.22 4.41
C GLN A 17 21.44 -3.74 2.97
N GLU A 18 22.13 -4.86 2.71
CA GLU A 18 22.22 -5.47 1.38
C GLU A 18 20.83 -5.87 0.86
N GLN A 19 20.04 -6.60 1.66
CA GLN A 19 18.70 -7.03 1.24
C GLN A 19 17.73 -5.86 1.01
N LEU A 20 17.79 -4.80 1.81
CA LEU A 20 16.96 -3.60 1.63
C LEU A 20 17.42 -2.74 0.45
N THR A 21 18.73 -2.71 0.18
CA THR A 21 19.30 -2.00 -0.97
C THR A 21 18.95 -2.72 -2.27
N ASP A 22 18.96 -4.06 -2.28
CA ASP A 22 18.53 -4.87 -3.42
C ASP A 22 17.06 -4.62 -3.80
N LEU A 23 16.17 -4.42 -2.82
CA LEU A 23 14.77 -4.07 -3.07
C LEU A 23 14.59 -2.68 -3.69
N THR A 24 15.56 -1.79 -3.54
CA THR A 24 15.50 -0.41 -4.05
C THR A 24 16.39 -0.17 -5.28
N HIS A 25 17.19 -1.16 -5.69
CA HIS A 25 18.15 -1.07 -6.78
C HIS A 25 17.56 -0.56 -8.11
N ASN A 26 16.32 -0.97 -8.42
CA ASN A 26 15.64 -0.57 -9.67
C ASN A 26 14.74 0.66 -9.51
N TYR A 27 14.64 1.21 -8.30
CA TYR A 27 13.84 2.38 -8.02
C TYR A 27 14.72 3.63 -8.11
N GLY A 28 14.22 4.65 -8.80
CA GLY A 28 14.94 5.91 -9.02
C GLY A 28 14.03 7.13 -8.88
N GLN A 29 12.86 6.96 -8.24
CA GLN A 29 11.85 8.00 -8.14
C GLN A 29 11.14 7.95 -6.78
N VAL A 30 10.94 9.12 -6.18
CA VAL A 30 10.04 9.35 -5.05
C VAL A 30 8.84 10.13 -5.57
N THR A 31 7.63 9.60 -5.38
CA THR A 31 6.39 10.28 -5.76
C THR A 31 5.59 10.66 -4.53
N PHE A 32 5.35 11.96 -4.35
CA PHE A 32 4.46 12.48 -3.34
C PHE A 32 3.04 12.66 -3.91
N ILE A 33 2.04 12.03 -3.27
CA ILE A 33 0.63 12.17 -3.64
C ILE A 33 0.02 13.24 -2.75
N GLU A 34 -0.30 14.39 -3.33
CA GLU A 34 -0.97 15.49 -2.64
C GLU A 34 -2.46 15.19 -2.50
N THR A 35 -2.89 14.90 -1.27
CA THR A 35 -4.29 14.58 -0.97
C THR A 35 -5.11 15.83 -0.61
N GLY A 36 -4.46 16.90 -0.15
CA GLY A 36 -5.11 18.13 0.31
C GLY A 36 -5.54 18.08 1.78
N ILE A 37 -5.25 17.00 2.49
CA ILE A 37 -5.49 16.83 3.94
C ILE A 37 -4.25 17.26 4.75
N GLU A 38 -3.10 17.45 4.10
CA GLU A 38 -1.83 17.72 4.77
C GLU A 38 -1.80 19.11 5.43
N PRO A 39 -1.43 19.21 6.72
CA PRO A 39 -1.58 20.46 7.48
C PRO A 39 -0.55 21.55 7.13
N ASP A 40 0.65 21.20 6.71
CA ASP A 40 1.79 22.14 6.62
C ASP A 40 2.85 21.78 5.55
N GLY A 41 2.53 20.85 4.64
CA GLY A 41 3.43 20.42 3.56
C GLY A 41 4.72 19.74 4.03
N ARG A 42 4.86 19.37 5.31
CA ARG A 42 6.07 18.73 5.84
C ARG A 42 6.42 17.44 5.11
N PHE A 43 5.40 16.68 4.71
CA PHE A 43 5.57 15.41 4.02
C PHE A 43 6.06 15.60 2.57
N GLU A 44 5.63 16.68 1.91
CA GLU A 44 6.16 17.03 0.60
C GLU A 44 7.66 17.38 0.70
N ARG A 45 8.04 18.20 1.69
CA ARG A 45 9.44 18.56 1.93
C ARG A 45 10.29 17.32 2.23
N GLN A 46 9.81 16.46 3.13
CA GLN A 46 10.47 15.20 3.44
C GLN A 46 10.68 14.32 2.21
N ALA A 47 9.67 14.17 1.34
CA ALA A 47 9.80 13.39 0.11
C ALA A 47 10.80 14.00 -0.89
N ARG A 48 10.90 15.34 -0.94
CA ARG A 48 11.92 16.03 -1.76
C ARG A 48 13.33 15.82 -1.21
N ASP A 49 13.49 15.92 0.10
CA ASP A 49 14.78 15.72 0.78
C ASP A 49 15.26 14.27 0.59
N GLU A 50 14.37 13.29 0.76
CA GLU A 50 14.68 11.87 0.52
C GLU A 50 15.07 11.59 -0.94
N ALA A 51 14.38 12.21 -1.90
CA ALA A 51 14.76 12.09 -3.31
C ALA A 51 16.15 12.69 -3.57
N ALA A 52 16.45 13.85 -2.98
CA ALA A 52 17.74 14.53 -3.13
C ALA A 52 18.89 13.72 -2.50
N GLU A 53 18.69 13.19 -1.29
CA GLU A 53 19.67 12.36 -0.58
C GLU A 53 20.04 11.09 -1.37
N ARG A 54 19.10 10.54 -2.13
CA ARG A 54 19.29 9.32 -2.92
C ARG A 54 19.65 9.58 -4.38
N GLY A 55 19.66 10.84 -4.82
CA GLY A 55 19.82 11.20 -6.23
C GLY A 55 18.67 10.70 -7.12
N TRP A 56 17.47 10.51 -6.55
CA TRP A 56 16.28 10.05 -7.23
C TRP A 56 15.44 11.20 -7.78
N LYS A 57 14.62 10.93 -8.80
CA LYS A 57 13.65 11.90 -9.33
C LYS A 57 12.56 12.16 -8.30
N PHE A 58 12.25 13.41 -8.05
CA PHE A 58 11.05 13.79 -7.30
C PHE A 58 9.87 14.04 -8.25
N GLU A 59 8.70 13.51 -7.92
CA GLU A 59 7.44 13.81 -8.62
C GLU A 59 6.33 14.13 -7.61
N LYS A 60 5.48 15.10 -7.94
CA LYS A 60 4.27 15.41 -7.19
C LYS A 60 3.07 15.08 -8.06
N LEU A 61 2.19 14.22 -7.56
CA LEU A 61 0.92 13.89 -8.18
C LEU A 61 -0.23 14.45 -7.35
N ARG A 62 -1.26 14.97 -8.02
CA ARG A 62 -2.50 15.35 -7.33
C ARG A 62 -3.34 14.10 -7.10
N GLY A 63 -3.59 13.76 -5.84
CA GLY A 63 -4.48 12.68 -5.45
C GLY A 63 -5.95 13.08 -5.62
N ASN A 64 -6.79 12.07 -5.86
CA ASN A 64 -8.25 12.21 -5.85
C ASN A 64 -8.81 11.36 -4.70
N LEU A 65 -9.55 11.98 -3.79
CA LEU A 65 -10.12 11.33 -2.61
C LEU A 65 -11.51 10.74 -2.83
N VAL A 66 -12.02 10.75 -4.06
CA VAL A 66 -13.38 10.29 -4.40
C VAL A 66 -13.70 8.90 -3.87
N LEU A 67 -12.74 7.97 -3.83
CA LEU A 67 -12.97 6.63 -3.27
C LEU A 67 -13.15 6.65 -1.74
N LEU A 68 -12.41 7.52 -1.03
CA LEU A 68 -12.57 7.68 0.41
C LEU A 68 -13.87 8.41 0.76
N GLU A 69 -14.23 9.43 -0.01
CA GLU A 69 -15.52 10.12 0.11
C GLU A 69 -16.68 9.13 -0.09
N ARG A 70 -16.66 8.35 -1.19
CA ARG A 70 -17.68 7.32 -1.48
C ARG A 70 -17.74 6.21 -0.42
N LEU A 71 -16.60 5.84 0.15
CA LEU A 71 -16.55 4.85 1.22
C LEU A 71 -17.38 5.29 2.42
N VAL A 72 -17.30 6.57 2.80
CA VAL A 72 -18.00 7.14 3.95
C VAL A 72 -19.46 7.49 3.63
N ASP A 73 -19.71 8.14 2.49
CA ASP A 73 -21.01 8.74 2.20
C ASP A 73 -22.03 7.72 1.67
N GLY A 74 -21.60 6.67 0.97
CA GLY A 74 -22.48 5.80 0.20
C GLY A 74 -23.10 6.56 -0.99
N PRO A 75 -22.86 6.13 -2.23
CA PRO A 75 -23.10 4.75 -2.63
C PRO A 75 -21.84 3.97 -3.00
N TRP A 76 -21.81 2.69 -2.63
CA TRP A 76 -20.76 1.74 -3.00
C TRP A 76 -21.11 1.10 -4.35
N SER A 77 -20.64 1.70 -5.44
CA SER A 77 -20.80 1.14 -6.79
C SER A 77 -20.08 -0.21 -6.89
N GLU A 78 -20.63 -1.15 -7.67
CA GLU A 78 -19.97 -2.45 -7.87
C GLU A 78 -18.67 -2.37 -8.69
N GLU A 79 -18.42 -1.25 -9.37
CA GLU A 79 -17.18 -0.99 -10.10
C GLU A 79 -16.02 -0.66 -9.14
N ASP A 80 -16.30 0.13 -8.10
CA ASP A 80 -15.27 0.64 -7.19
C ASP A 80 -15.21 -0.15 -5.87
N PHE A 81 -16.29 -0.85 -5.49
CA PHE A 81 -16.43 -1.48 -4.17
C PHE A 81 -16.95 -2.92 -4.25
N LEU A 82 -16.35 -3.79 -3.43
CA LEU A 82 -16.90 -5.10 -3.10
C LEU A 82 -17.70 -5.01 -1.80
N THR A 83 -19.03 -5.04 -1.90
CA THR A 83 -19.90 -5.13 -0.71
C THR A 83 -19.99 -6.58 -0.24
N VAL A 84 -19.59 -6.84 1.01
CA VAL A 84 -19.69 -8.17 1.63
C VAL A 84 -20.90 -8.18 2.56
N GLN A 85 -21.91 -8.97 2.20
CA GLN A 85 -23.11 -9.12 3.03
C GLN A 85 -22.78 -9.84 4.35
N PRO A 86 -23.59 -9.65 5.40
CA PRO A 86 -23.46 -10.43 6.62
C PRO A 86 -23.41 -11.93 6.31
N HIS A 87 -22.50 -12.64 6.97
CA HIS A 87 -22.23 -14.08 6.80
C HIS A 87 -21.56 -14.49 5.48
N HIS A 88 -21.35 -13.58 4.52
CA HIS A 88 -20.54 -13.88 3.35
C HIS A 88 -19.05 -13.88 3.67
N ARG A 89 -18.27 -14.56 2.81
CA ARG A 89 -16.81 -14.55 2.81
C ARG A 89 -16.27 -13.96 1.51
N ILE A 90 -15.02 -13.51 1.54
CA ILE A 90 -14.28 -13.15 0.34
C ILE A 90 -13.63 -14.41 -0.23
N ALA A 91 -13.79 -14.64 -1.54
CA ALA A 91 -13.17 -15.74 -2.27
C ALA A 91 -12.60 -15.23 -3.60
N ALA A 92 -11.63 -15.94 -4.17
CA ALA A 92 -11.14 -15.65 -5.51
C ALA A 92 -12.27 -15.85 -6.54
N SER A 93 -12.41 -14.91 -7.47
CA SER A 93 -13.34 -15.04 -8.60
C SER A 93 -12.72 -15.75 -9.79
N PHE A 94 -11.39 -15.68 -9.94
CA PHE A 94 -10.63 -16.15 -11.11
C PHE A 94 -11.04 -15.47 -12.43
N ASP A 95 -11.52 -14.24 -12.34
CA ASP A 95 -11.82 -13.34 -13.46
C ASP A 95 -11.15 -11.98 -13.23
N GLU A 96 -11.45 -11.00 -14.08
CA GLU A 96 -10.91 -9.63 -13.99
C GLU A 96 -11.20 -8.94 -12.64
N ARG A 97 -12.20 -9.39 -11.88
CA ARG A 97 -12.54 -8.82 -10.58
C ARG A 97 -11.63 -9.31 -9.45
N ILE A 98 -10.85 -10.37 -9.69
CA ILE A 98 -9.91 -11.03 -8.76
C ILE A 98 -10.59 -11.68 -7.53
N VAL A 99 -11.49 -10.96 -6.87
CA VAL A 99 -12.22 -11.36 -5.66
C VAL A 99 -13.73 -11.16 -5.80
N LYS A 100 -14.51 -11.96 -5.07
CA LYS A 100 -15.97 -11.86 -4.96
C LYS A 100 -16.44 -12.14 -3.54
N SER A 101 -17.64 -11.66 -3.23
CA SER A 101 -18.39 -12.02 -2.04
C SER A 101 -19.20 -13.28 -2.33
N CYS A 102 -19.05 -14.33 -1.53
CA CYS A 102 -19.84 -15.54 -1.66
C CYS A 102 -20.47 -15.95 -0.32
N PRO A 103 -21.65 -16.60 -0.35
CA PRO A 103 -22.25 -17.15 0.85
C PRO A 103 -21.29 -18.15 1.53
N PRO A 104 -21.46 -18.38 2.84
CA PRO A 104 -20.66 -19.37 3.53
C PRO A 104 -20.92 -20.76 2.92
N PRO A 105 -19.93 -21.65 2.90
CA PRO A 105 -20.13 -23.00 2.40
C PRO A 105 -21.26 -23.67 3.21
N MET A 106 -22.19 -24.33 2.52
CA MET A 106 -23.26 -25.04 3.21
C MET A 106 -22.67 -26.23 3.97
N PRO A 107 -23.23 -26.61 5.14
CA PRO A 107 -22.82 -27.83 5.83
C PRO A 107 -23.17 -29.04 4.94
N GLY A 108 -22.19 -29.50 4.16
CA GLY A 108 -22.33 -30.50 3.09
C GLY A 108 -21.28 -30.38 1.99
N ASP A 109 -20.67 -29.20 1.82
CA ASP A 109 -19.65 -28.92 0.79
C ASP A 109 -18.20 -29.11 1.27
N CYS A 110 -18.01 -29.68 2.47
CA CYS A 110 -16.67 -30.00 2.98
C CYS A 110 -16.22 -31.32 2.34
N PRO A 111 -15.16 -31.34 1.51
CA PRO A 111 -14.57 -32.61 1.11
C PRO A 111 -13.98 -33.27 2.36
N LEU A 112 -14.27 -34.56 2.55
CA LEU A 112 -13.57 -35.42 3.52
C LEU A 112 -12.08 -35.52 3.18
#